data_AF-A0A969AT66-F1
#
_entry.id   AF-A0A969AT66-F1
#
_cell.length_a   1.000
_cell.length_b   1.000
_cell.length_c   1.000
_cell.angle_alpha   90.00
_cell.angle_beta   90.00
_cell.angle_gamma   90.00
#
_symmetry.space_group_name_H-M   'P 1'
#
loop_
_entity.id
_entity.type
_entity.pdbx_description
1 polymer ?
#
loop_
_entity_poly.entity_id
_entity_poly.type
_entity_poly.pdbx_seq_one_letter_code
_entity_poly.pdbx_strand_id
1 'polypeptide(L)'
;MDRLHQIERWCLWGHVLSMAFGLAGLLVVMPHPELLDTIPAGPTLYSWSLAGGGVAYILMGTVAVVLYAYRTIGRYGLLAFLIPALTVSLGAELLA
;
A
#
# COMPACT_ATOMS: atom_id res chain seq x y z
N MET A 1 -1.66 -5.46 -25.08
CA MET A 1 -0.52 -5.52 -24.14
C MET A 1 -0.25 -4.18 -23.45
N ASP A 2 -0.70 -3.06 -24.03
CA ASP A 2 -0.48 -1.71 -23.47
C ASP A 2 -1.29 -1.40 -22.21
N ARG A 3 -2.54 -1.87 -22.13
CA ARG A 3 -3.41 -1.62 -20.97
C ARG A 3 -2.89 -2.23 -19.67
N LEU A 4 -2.30 -3.43 -19.71
CA LEU A 4 -1.76 -4.06 -18.49
C LEU A 4 -0.57 -3.27 -17.92
N HIS A 5 0.37 -2.86 -18.78
CA HIS A 5 1.50 -2.04 -18.34
C HIS A 5 1.04 -0.68 -17.82
N GLN A 6 0.00 -0.10 -18.42
CA GLN A 6 -0.54 1.17 -17.96
C GLN A 6 -1.16 1.02 -16.56
N ILE A 7 -1.95 -0.03 -16.33
CA ILE A 7 -2.55 -0.33 -15.01
C ILE A 7 -1.45 -0.59 -13.98
N GLU A 8 -0.44 -1.39 -14.31
CA GLU A 8 0.71 -1.66 -13.43
C GLU A 8 1.41 -0.36 -13.01
N ARG A 9 1.66 0.54 -13.96
CA ARG A 9 2.30 1.83 -13.69
C ARG A 9 1.43 2.73 -12.82
N TRP A 10 0.12 2.77 -13.06
CA TRP A 10 -0.82 3.51 -12.22
C TRP A 10 -0.88 2.94 -10.80
N CYS A 11 -0.88 1.62 -10.65
CA CYS A 11 -0.84 0.98 -9.34
C CYS A 11 0.48 1.28 -8.61
N LEU A 12 1.63 1.24 -9.31
CA LEU A 12 2.92 1.62 -8.74
C LEU A 12 2.95 3.08 -8.30
N TRP A 13 2.46 4.00 -9.13
CA TRP A 13 2.35 5.41 -8.77
C TRP A 13 1.42 5.64 -7.57
N GLY A 14 0.26 4.98 -7.56
CA GLY A 14 -0.67 5.04 -6.43
C GLY A 14 -0.06 4.49 -5.14
N HIS A 15 0.69 3.39 -5.23
CA HIS A 15 1.43 2.81 -4.11
C HIS A 15 2.50 3.78 -3.58
N VAL A 16 3.36 4.31 -4.44
CA VAL A 16 4.42 5.26 -4.04
C VAL A 16 3.82 6.53 -3.43
N LEU A 17 2.76 7.09 -4.03
CA LEU A 17 2.08 8.28 -3.51
C LEU A 17 1.46 8.01 -2.14
N SER A 18 0.81 6.86 -1.96
CA SER A 18 0.21 6.45 -0.68
C SER A 18 1.28 6.20 0.38
N MET A 19 2.45 5.70 0.00
CA MET A 19 3.60 5.54 0.90
C MET A 19 4.18 6.88 1.35
N ALA A 20 4.39 7.79 0.41
CA ALA A 20 4.88 9.14 0.72
C ALA A 20 3.90 9.86 1.65
N PHE A 21 2.60 9.70 1.41
CA PHE A 21 1.56 10.27 2.25
C PHE A 21 1.52 9.64 3.66
N GLY A 22 1.60 8.31 3.76
CA GLY A 22 1.69 7.61 5.04
C GLY A 22 2.95 8.00 5.84
N LEU A 23 4.09 8.11 5.17
CA LEU A 23 5.36 8.54 5.77
C LEU A 23 5.29 10.00 6.25
N ALA A 24 4.72 10.89 5.46
CA ALA A 24 4.50 12.29 5.85
C ALA A 24 3.55 12.39 7.05
N GLY A 25 2.49 11.56 7.10
CA GLY A 25 1.61 11.45 8.26
C GLY A 25 2.37 11.08 9.54
N LEU A 26 3.27 10.10 9.47
CA LEU A 26 4.05 9.65 10.63
C LEU A 26 5.18 10.61 11.02
N LEU A 27 5.90 11.19 10.06
CA LEU A 27 7.10 12.00 10.35
C LEU A 27 6.82 13.49 10.53
N VAL A 28 5.72 14.00 9.97
CA VAL A 28 5.42 15.45 9.97
C VAL A 28 4.17 15.74 10.78
N VAL A 29 3.09 15.00 10.55
CA VAL A 29 1.80 15.27 11.22
C VAL A 29 1.80 14.77 12.66
N MET A 30 2.30 13.56 12.92
CA MET A 30 2.33 13.00 14.28
C MET A 30 3.20 13.82 15.26
N PRO A 31 4.38 14.36 14.88
CA PRO A 31 5.17 15.22 15.77
C PRO A 31 4.60 16.64 15.92
N HIS A 32 3.85 17.14 14.94
CA HIS A 32 3.29 18.49 14.90
C HIS A 32 1.79 18.46 14.56
N PRO A 33 0.92 17.96 15.47
CA PRO A 33 -0.51 17.82 15.21
C PRO A 33 -1.21 19.17 14.99
N GLU A 34 -0.63 20.27 15.48
CA GLU A 34 -1.07 21.66 15.31
C GLU A 34 -1.20 22.06 13.83
N LEU A 35 -0.49 21.39 12.92
CA LEU A 35 -0.61 21.59 11.47
C LEU A 35 -2.01 21.24 10.95
N LEU A 36 -2.72 20.33 11.62
CA LEU A 36 -4.08 19.94 11.26
C LEU A 36 -5.07 21.08 11.53
N ASP A 37 -4.82 21.91 12.53
CA ASP A 37 -5.68 23.05 12.88
C ASP A 37 -5.54 24.22 11.89
N THR A 38 -4.44 24.23 11.13
CA THR A 38 -4.20 25.24 10.08
C THR A 38 -5.02 24.96 8.81
N ILE A 39 -5.49 23.72 8.64
CA ILE A 39 -6.26 23.28 7.48
C ILE A 39 -7.71 23.02 7.91
N PRO A 40 -8.73 23.67 7.31
CA PRO A 40 -10.13 23.52 7.73
C PRO A 40 -10.69 22.09 7.60
N ALA A 41 -10.02 21.23 6.83
CA ALA A 41 -10.32 19.80 6.69
C ALA A 41 -9.19 18.90 7.20
N GLY A 42 -8.18 19.43 7.90
CA GLY A 42 -6.99 18.69 8.36
C GLY A 42 -7.31 17.44 9.16
N PRO A 43 -8.11 17.53 10.24
CA PRO A 43 -8.47 16.37 11.06
C PRO A 43 -9.25 15.30 10.27
N THR A 44 -10.15 15.72 9.37
CA THR A 44 -10.93 14.82 8.51
C THR A 44 -10.05 14.12 7.48
N LEU A 45 -9.12 14.84 6.85
CA LEU A 45 -8.15 14.27 5.91
C LEU A 45 -7.20 13.30 6.60
N TYR A 46 -6.78 13.61 7.83
CA TYR A 46 -5.92 12.73 8.63
C TYR A 46 -6.64 11.45 9.07
N SER A 47 -7.92 11.54 9.47
CA SER A 47 -8.71 10.33 9.78
C SER A 47 -8.94 9.47 8.53
N TRP A 48 -9.19 10.09 7.39
CA TRP A 48 -9.29 9.39 6.10
C TRP A 48 -7.96 8.74 5.70
N SER A 49 -6.84 9.41 5.96
CA SER A 49 -5.49 8.86 5.76
C SER A 49 -5.26 7.62 6.62
N LEU A 50 -5.60 7.68 7.91
CA LEU A 50 -5.43 6.57 8.84
C LEU A 50 -6.35 5.39 8.48
N ALA A 51 -7.60 5.66 8.09
CA ALA A 51 -8.57 4.63 7.75
C ALA A 51 -8.30 3.98 6.38
N GLY A 52 -7.90 4.77 5.38
CA GLY A 52 -7.82 4.33 3.99
C GLY A 52 -6.41 4.29 3.40
N GLY A 53 -5.49 5.14 3.86
CA GLY A 53 -4.16 5.30 3.28
C GLY A 53 -3.28 4.07 3.42
N GLY A 54 -3.31 3.41 4.58
CA GLY A 54 -2.57 2.15 4.80
C GLY A 54 -3.09 1.02 3.92
N VAL A 55 -4.40 0.85 3.84
CA VAL A 55 -5.05 -0.21 3.04
C VAL A 55 -4.84 0.02 1.54
N ALA A 56 -5.05 1.25 1.08
CA ALA A 56 -4.86 1.62 -0.32
C ALA A 56 -3.40 1.39 -0.77
N TYR A 57 -2.43 1.77 0.06
CA TYR A 57 -1.01 1.51 -0.19
C TYR A 57 -0.73 0.02 -0.39
N ILE A 58 -1.18 -0.82 0.54
CA ILE A 58 -0.93 -2.27 0.54
C ILE A 58 -1.59 -2.92 -0.67
N LEU A 59 -2.88 -2.62 -0.92
CA LEU A 59 -3.61 -3.21 -2.05
C LEU A 59 -3.00 -2.81 -3.39
N MET A 60 -2.67 -1.53 -3.55
CA MET A 60 -2.13 -1.04 -4.81
C MET A 60 -0.75 -1.63 -5.11
N GLY A 61 0.10 -1.76 -4.08
CA GLY A 61 1.40 -2.44 -4.18
C GLY A 61 1.25 -3.93 -4.47
N THR A 62 0.34 -4.60 -3.78
CA THR A 62 0.07 -6.03 -3.97
C THR A 62 -0.38 -6.30 -5.40
N VAL A 63 -1.32 -5.52 -5.94
CA VAL A 63 -1.78 -5.66 -7.32
C VAL A 63 -0.65 -5.43 -8.32
N ALA A 64 0.17 -4.39 -8.11
CA ALA A 64 1.32 -4.12 -8.98
C ALA A 64 2.32 -5.30 -9.00
N VAL A 65 2.72 -5.79 -7.82
CA VAL A 65 3.67 -6.90 -7.69
C VAL A 65 3.11 -8.21 -8.24
N VAL A 66 1.83 -8.52 -7.99
CA VAL A 66 1.16 -9.70 -8.52
C VAL A 66 1.11 -9.68 -10.05
N LEU A 67 0.75 -8.55 -10.66
CA LEU A 67 0.71 -8.40 -12.11
C LEU A 67 2.11 -8.54 -12.74
N TYR A 68 3.12 -7.91 -12.13
CA TYR A 68 4.51 -7.99 -12.57
C TYR A 68 5.05 -9.42 -12.47
N ALA A 69 4.88 -10.08 -11.32
CA ALA A 69 5.34 -11.44 -11.08
C ALA A 69 4.62 -12.46 -11.98
N TYR A 70 3.32 -12.26 -12.22
CA TYR A 70 2.56 -13.09 -13.15
C TYR A 70 3.12 -13.01 -14.57
N ARG A 71 3.53 -11.82 -15.04
CA ARG A 71 4.18 -11.65 -16.35
C ARG A 71 5.58 -12.22 -16.41
N THR A 72 6.36 -12.09 -15.33
CA THR A 72 7.81 -12.39 -15.36
C THR A 72 8.11 -13.86 -15.06
N ILE A 73 7.44 -14.44 -14.07
CA ILE A 73 7.75 -15.78 -13.52
C ILE A 73 6.57 -16.75 -13.74
N GLY A 74 5.40 -16.24 -14.14
CA GLY A 74 4.21 -17.03 -14.39
C GLY A 74 3.43 -17.38 -13.13
N ARG A 75 2.21 -17.90 -13.32
CA ARG A 75 1.26 -18.19 -12.23
C ARG A 75 1.79 -19.14 -11.16
N TYR A 76 2.58 -20.14 -11.56
CA TYR A 76 3.10 -21.16 -10.64
C TYR A 76 4.19 -20.61 -9.73
N GLY A 77 5.12 -19.80 -10.27
CA GLY A 77 6.15 -19.14 -9.48
C GLY A 77 5.56 -18.14 -8.48
N LEU A 78 4.52 -17.41 -8.91
CA LEU A 78 3.78 -16.51 -8.02
C LEU A 78 3.13 -17.28 -6.86
N LEU A 79 2.38 -18.36 -7.13
CA LEU A 79 1.72 -19.14 -6.08
C LEU A 79 2.72 -19.83 -5.13
N ALA A 80 3.83 -20.32 -5.67
CA ALA A 80 4.90 -20.92 -4.88
C ALA A 80 5.56 -19.93 -3.91
N PHE A 81 5.53 -18.63 -4.20
CA PHE A 81 5.97 -17.59 -3.28
C PHE A 81 4.84 -17.13 -2.33
N LEU A 82 3.66 -16.88 -2.88
CA LEU A 82 2.54 -16.25 -2.18
C LEU A 82 1.95 -17.14 -1.09
N ILE A 83 1.86 -18.45 -1.35
CA ILE A 83 1.33 -19.42 -0.36
C ILE A 83 2.20 -19.45 0.91
N PRO A 84 3.52 -19.76 0.84
CA PRO A 84 4.35 -19.74 2.04
C PRO A 84 4.41 -18.38 2.71
N ALA A 85 4.50 -17.29 1.94
CA ALA A 85 4.56 -15.94 2.49
C ALA A 85 3.31 -15.60 3.33
N LEU A 86 2.12 -15.93 2.82
CA LEU A 86 0.86 -15.75 3.57
C LEU A 86 0.80 -16.67 4.78
N THR A 87 1.22 -17.94 4.65
CA THR A 87 1.22 -18.87 5.78
C THR A 87 2.13 -18.39 6.91
N VAL A 88 3.33 -17.89 6.59
CA VAL A 88 4.25 -17.33 7.60
C VAL A 88 3.67 -16.06 8.20
N SER A 89 3.15 -15.13 7.39
CA SER A 89 2.61 -13.86 7.86
C SER A 89 1.38 -14.04 8.74
N LEU A 90 0.37 -14.81 8.29
CA LEU A 90 -0.82 -15.10 9.10
C LEU A 90 -0.48 -15.98 10.30
N GLY A 91 0.42 -16.94 10.13
CA GLY A 91 0.89 -17.80 11.22
C GLY A 91 1.53 -16.98 12.32
N ALA A 92 2.39 -16.01 11.98
CA ALA A 92 3.00 -15.12 12.96
C ALA A 92 1.96 -14.25 13.68
N GLU A 93 0.97 -13.70 12.98
CA GLU A 93 -0.07 -12.86 13.59
C GLU A 93 -1.03 -13.66 14.49
N LEU A 94 -1.39 -14.89 14.09
CA LEU A 94 -2.32 -15.74 14.85
C LEU A 94 -1.66 -16.45 16.04
N LEU A 95 -0.33 -16.58 16.02
CA LEU A 95 0.45 -17.22 17.08
C LEU A 95 1.15 -16.22 18.02
N ALA A 96 1.13 -14.93 17.69
CA ALA A 96 1.62 -13.83 18.53
C ALA A 96 0.56 -13.43 19.58
#